data_AF-A0A958AJZ3-F1
#
_entry.id   AF-A0A958AJZ3-F1
#
_cell.length_a   1.000
_cell.length_b   1.000
_cell.length_c   1.000
_cell.angle_alpha   90.00
_cell.angle_beta   90.00
_cell.angle_gamma   90.00
#
_symmetry.space_group_name_H-M   'P 1'
#
loop_
_entity.id
_entity.type
_entity.pdbx_description
1 polymer ?
#
loop_
_entity_poly.entity_id
_entity_poly.type
_entity_poly.pdbx_seq_one_letter_code
_entity_poly.pdbx_strand_id
1 'polypeptide(L)'
;MPKAQAEPTKPASQSESGGGIRQWLIDSYNGLYKVLLEPNMPKWSTTFVLIIGIIIGMFWAYLVVPIQWAGGNPNRLNQSAQDQWIKMAAVGYDQQSFYDADQVRILLNQVSDPIASIQRLLSTEQPGTADYNALVALQNAVAGAQVAGTPAPVAPGLGEQAVQLVVPIIVIALVFIILTLLWRLLIYPNLVQPLQDRIRMARDAEYAQQRRVQQAALKTMQEQRRLAEQLKSTAQDDAELGAPIMQSLSIFKRNVPYDDSKEIERKIVGGGSEFLGQCGAVIAEAVYPDPVAIEVWVFDMATQQDAKKVFITPQANGDGSIRARVGTELDDPNSEIVVAQPGQTLLIDTNSLRLKAILANVEIGVDGRFENAQIQLQAWSKNGSTLPAVTPTPTMTAAPIMPPPQPVQSVPPTYNPPPQPQPYPSATAFNAPPPQPASPPAWEPPTPATSSPA
;
A
#
# COMPACT_ATOMS: atom_id res chain seq x y z
N MET A 1 -6.54 -56.49 -53.67
CA MET A 1 -7.68 -56.17 -52.78
C MET A 1 -7.12 -55.64 -51.47
N PRO A 2 -7.55 -54.46 -51.03
CA PRO A 2 -6.85 -53.64 -50.04
C PRO A 2 -7.35 -53.95 -48.62
N LYS A 3 -6.47 -53.77 -47.62
CA LYS A 3 -6.88 -53.48 -46.26
C LYS A 3 -6.40 -52.07 -45.94
N ALA A 4 -7.36 -51.15 -45.91
CA ALA A 4 -7.21 -49.78 -45.49
C ALA A 4 -6.70 -49.72 -44.04
N GLN A 5 -5.60 -49.02 -43.81
CA GLN A 5 -5.18 -48.58 -42.49
C GLN A 5 -5.82 -47.21 -42.24
N ALA A 6 -6.64 -47.15 -41.20
CA ALA A 6 -7.32 -45.95 -40.75
C ALA A 6 -6.34 -45.01 -40.02
N GLU A 7 -6.45 -43.72 -40.32
CA GLU A 7 -5.80 -42.62 -39.60
C GLU A 7 -6.24 -42.57 -38.12
N PRO A 8 -5.34 -42.28 -37.18
CA PRO A 8 -5.73 -41.83 -35.84
C PRO A 8 -6.04 -40.32 -35.88
N THR A 9 -7.31 -40.02 -35.67
CA THR A 9 -7.87 -38.68 -35.44
C THR A 9 -7.19 -37.99 -34.25
N LYS A 10 -6.68 -36.77 -34.47
CA LYS A 10 -6.31 -35.82 -33.42
C LYS A 10 -7.55 -35.48 -32.58
N PRO A 11 -7.51 -35.54 -31.24
CA PRO A 11 -8.55 -34.93 -30.44
C PRO A 11 -8.39 -33.40 -30.46
N ALA A 12 -9.55 -32.75 -30.57
CA ALA A 12 -9.73 -31.32 -30.68
C ALA A 12 -9.12 -30.54 -29.50
N SER A 13 -8.66 -29.33 -29.83
CA SER A 13 -8.31 -28.27 -28.90
C SER A 13 -9.50 -27.95 -27.98
N GLN A 14 -9.36 -28.24 -26.68
CA GLN A 14 -10.15 -27.59 -25.64
C GLN A 14 -9.40 -26.36 -25.14
N SER A 15 -9.80 -25.19 -25.63
CA SER A 15 -9.70 -23.94 -24.88
C SER A 15 -11.06 -23.71 -24.22
N GLU A 16 -11.04 -23.54 -22.89
CA GLU A 16 -11.80 -22.53 -22.11
C GLU A 16 -12.34 -23.03 -20.76
N SER A 17 -11.91 -22.28 -19.74
CA SER A 17 -12.62 -21.95 -18.49
C SER A 17 -12.99 -23.09 -17.54
N GLY A 18 -12.33 -23.09 -16.39
CA GLY A 18 -12.70 -23.97 -15.29
C GLY A 18 -11.75 -23.88 -14.09
N GLY A 19 -11.23 -22.69 -13.79
CA GLY A 19 -10.63 -22.44 -12.48
C GLY A 19 -11.72 -22.52 -11.42
N GLY A 20 -12.03 -23.75 -10.99
CA GLY A 20 -13.13 -24.02 -10.08
C GLY A 20 -12.97 -23.29 -8.75
N ILE A 21 -14.04 -23.24 -7.96
CA ILE A 21 -14.09 -22.60 -6.63
C ILE A 21 -12.89 -23.00 -5.74
N ARG A 22 -12.33 -24.21 -5.92
CA ARG A 22 -11.09 -24.66 -5.28
C ARG A 22 -9.86 -23.84 -5.68
N GLN A 23 -9.68 -23.53 -6.97
CA GLN A 23 -8.59 -22.69 -7.46
C GLN A 23 -8.74 -21.25 -6.94
N TRP A 24 -9.95 -20.70 -6.95
CA TRP A 24 -10.25 -19.40 -6.34
C TRP A 24 -9.98 -19.37 -4.83
N LEU A 25 -10.31 -20.45 -4.10
CA LEU A 25 -9.99 -20.57 -2.66
C LEU A 25 -8.49 -20.67 -2.41
N ILE A 26 -7.76 -21.41 -3.25
CA ILE A 26 -6.30 -21.53 -3.16
C ILE A 26 -5.62 -20.19 -3.48
N ASP A 27 -6.10 -19.47 -4.50
CA ASP A 27 -5.57 -18.18 -4.89
C ASP A 27 -5.94 -17.08 -3.88
N SER A 28 -7.13 -17.14 -3.29
CA SER A 28 -7.55 -16.26 -2.18
C SER A 28 -6.75 -16.54 -0.91
N TYR A 29 -6.50 -17.81 -0.58
CA TYR A 29 -5.65 -18.20 0.54
C TYR A 29 -4.20 -17.74 0.30
N ASN A 30 -3.62 -18.04 -0.86
CA ASN A 30 -2.24 -17.64 -1.16
C ASN A 30 -2.09 -16.11 -1.24
N GLY A 31 -3.06 -15.38 -1.79
CA GLY A 31 -3.02 -13.93 -1.89
C GLY A 31 -3.25 -13.22 -0.55
N LEU A 32 -4.24 -13.63 0.23
CA LEU A 32 -4.56 -12.96 1.50
C LEU A 32 -3.70 -13.47 2.65
N TYR A 33 -3.54 -14.78 2.77
CA TYR A 33 -2.82 -15.39 3.90
C TYR A 33 -1.31 -15.23 3.75
N LYS A 34 -0.70 -15.66 2.64
CA LYS A 34 0.77 -15.63 2.53
C LYS A 34 1.35 -14.25 2.28
N VAL A 35 0.67 -13.39 1.52
CA VAL A 35 1.23 -12.07 1.16
C VAL A 35 0.94 -11.01 2.23
N LEU A 36 -0.26 -11.01 2.82
CA LEU A 36 -0.69 -9.96 3.75
C LEU A 36 -0.63 -10.38 5.23
N LEU A 37 -1.03 -11.62 5.55
CA LEU A 37 -1.16 -12.07 6.94
C LEU A 37 0.12 -12.73 7.47
N GLU A 38 0.78 -13.60 6.71
CA GLU A 38 1.95 -14.40 7.16
C GLU A 38 3.13 -13.52 7.63
N PRO A 39 3.50 -12.43 6.93
CA PRO A 39 4.56 -11.53 7.41
C PRO A 39 4.15 -10.77 8.68
N ASN A 40 2.85 -10.61 8.89
CA ASN A 40 2.25 -9.83 9.96
C ASN A 40 1.78 -10.66 11.16
N MET A 41 1.82 -11.99 11.07
CA MET A 41 1.42 -12.86 12.17
C MET A 41 2.30 -12.64 13.42
N PRO A 42 1.69 -12.69 14.61
CA PRO A 42 2.43 -12.56 15.85
C PRO A 42 3.47 -13.68 15.92
N LYS A 43 4.72 -13.29 16.17
CA LYS A 43 5.81 -14.24 16.41
C LYS A 43 5.50 -15.04 17.67
N TRP A 44 6.07 -16.23 17.80
CA TRP A 44 5.97 -17.06 19.01
C TRP A 44 6.29 -16.30 20.30
N SER A 45 7.23 -15.35 20.25
CA SER A 45 7.54 -14.45 21.37
C SER A 45 6.34 -13.60 21.81
N THR A 46 5.52 -13.10 20.88
CA THR A 46 4.34 -12.29 21.18
C THR A 46 3.25 -13.15 21.82
N THR A 47 3.03 -14.36 21.32
CA THR A 47 2.11 -15.34 21.91
C THR A 47 2.55 -15.71 23.33
N PHE A 48 3.84 -15.88 23.57
CA PHE A 48 4.39 -16.17 24.90
C PHE A 48 4.12 -15.04 25.91
N VAL A 49 4.29 -13.77 25.50
CA VAL A 49 3.96 -12.61 26.34
C VAL A 49 2.47 -12.55 26.65
N LEU A 50 1.59 -12.86 25.69
CA LEU A 50 0.15 -12.92 25.91
C LEU A 50 -0.21 -13.98 26.97
N ILE A 51 0.33 -15.20 26.83
CA ILE A 51 0.09 -16.29 27.77
C ILE A 51 0.55 -15.91 29.17
N ILE A 52 1.75 -15.33 29.30
CA ILE A 52 2.25 -14.83 30.57
C ILE A 52 1.32 -13.76 31.15
N GLY A 53 0.86 -12.81 30.33
CA GLY A 53 -0.07 -11.77 30.75
C GLY A 53 -1.38 -12.35 31.30
N ILE A 54 -1.94 -13.37 30.65
CA ILE A 54 -3.15 -14.07 31.11
C ILE A 54 -2.88 -14.78 32.44
N ILE A 55 -1.75 -15.48 32.58
CA ILE A 55 -1.39 -16.18 33.82
C ILE A 55 -1.23 -15.19 34.98
N ILE A 56 -0.56 -14.06 34.75
CA ILE A 56 -0.40 -13.00 35.75
C ILE A 56 -1.76 -12.41 36.10
N GLY A 57 -2.62 -12.15 35.12
CA GLY A 57 -3.97 -11.64 35.32
C GLY A 57 -4.83 -12.60 36.17
N MET A 58 -4.78 -13.90 35.87
CA MET A 58 -5.42 -14.93 36.69
C MET A 58 -4.84 -14.95 38.10
N PHE A 59 -3.52 -14.97 38.25
CA PHE A 59 -2.88 -14.94 39.57
C PHE A 59 -3.37 -13.75 40.39
N TRP A 60 -3.43 -12.57 39.80
CA TRP A 60 -3.91 -11.37 40.47
C TRP A 60 -5.40 -11.45 40.85
N ALA A 61 -6.26 -11.88 39.93
CA ALA A 61 -7.71 -11.96 40.13
C ALA A 61 -8.13 -13.02 41.17
N TYR A 62 -7.34 -14.06 41.38
CA TYR A 62 -7.68 -15.15 42.32
C TYR A 62 -6.90 -15.10 43.64
N LEU A 63 -5.68 -14.54 43.68
CA LEU A 63 -4.86 -14.53 44.89
C LEU A 63 -4.72 -13.14 45.55
N VAL A 64 -4.67 -12.07 44.76
CA VAL A 64 -4.43 -10.72 45.29
C VAL A 64 -5.76 -10.04 45.64
N VAL A 65 -6.72 -10.10 44.71
CA VAL A 65 -8.06 -9.53 44.90
C VAL A 65 -9.09 -10.58 44.54
N PRO A 66 -9.33 -11.57 45.42
CA PRO A 66 -10.28 -12.64 45.13
C PRO A 66 -11.67 -12.07 44.91
N ILE A 67 -12.31 -12.49 43.82
CA ILE A 67 -13.67 -12.09 43.47
C ILE A 67 -14.63 -12.66 44.53
N GLN A 68 -15.29 -11.77 45.27
CA GLN A 68 -16.32 -12.13 46.23
C GLN A 68 -17.70 -11.89 45.62
N TRP A 69 -18.54 -12.93 45.62
CA TRP A 69 -19.92 -12.84 45.15
C TRP A 69 -20.83 -12.56 46.35
N ALA A 70 -21.53 -11.42 46.34
CA ALA A 70 -22.50 -11.04 47.38
C ALA A 70 -23.92 -10.91 46.78
N GLY A 71 -24.95 -11.11 47.61
CA GLY A 71 -26.34 -10.94 47.18
C GLY A 71 -26.86 -12.06 46.26
N GLY A 72 -26.30 -13.27 46.35
CA GLY A 72 -26.81 -14.42 45.62
C GLY A 72 -28.22 -14.80 46.09
N ASN A 73 -29.07 -15.23 45.15
CA ASN A 73 -30.40 -15.73 45.44
C ASN A 73 -30.33 -17.03 46.31
N PRO A 74 -31.11 -17.15 47.41
CA PRO A 74 -31.15 -18.34 48.27
C PRO A 74 -31.23 -19.69 47.57
N ASN A 75 -31.85 -19.80 46.38
CA ASN A 75 -31.87 -21.03 45.60
C ASN A 75 -30.50 -21.59 45.20
N ARG A 76 -29.42 -20.78 45.30
CA ARG A 76 -28.04 -21.20 45.02
C ARG A 76 -27.30 -21.71 46.26
N LEU A 77 -27.91 -21.59 47.44
CA LEU A 77 -27.31 -22.03 48.69
C LEU A 77 -27.39 -23.56 48.81
N ASN A 78 -26.54 -24.13 49.68
CA ASN A 78 -26.68 -25.54 50.05
C ASN A 78 -28.00 -25.77 50.83
N GLN A 79 -28.43 -27.04 50.94
CA GLN A 79 -29.71 -27.38 51.56
C GLN A 79 -29.83 -26.84 53.00
N SER A 80 -28.78 -26.96 53.81
CA SER A 80 -28.81 -26.50 55.21
C SER A 80 -28.96 -24.98 55.35
N ALA A 81 -28.36 -24.18 54.44
CA ALA A 81 -28.52 -22.74 54.45
C ALA A 81 -29.88 -22.30 53.87
N GLN A 82 -30.43 -23.03 52.90
CA GLN A 82 -31.83 -22.82 52.47
C GLN A 82 -32.82 -23.08 53.62
N ASP A 83 -32.55 -24.10 54.42
CA ASP A 83 -33.35 -24.45 55.59
C ASP A 83 -33.30 -23.35 56.66
N GLN A 84 -32.10 -22.82 56.94
CA GLN A 84 -31.95 -21.68 57.85
C GLN A 84 -32.62 -20.41 57.31
N TRP A 85 -32.56 -20.17 56.00
CA TRP A 85 -33.27 -19.04 55.38
C TRP A 85 -34.78 -19.12 55.62
N ILE A 86 -35.39 -20.29 55.43
CA ILE A 86 -36.82 -20.50 55.67
C ILE A 86 -37.17 -20.32 57.15
N LYS A 87 -36.35 -20.82 58.07
CA LYS A 87 -36.55 -20.61 59.51
C LYS A 87 -36.49 -19.13 59.89
N MET A 88 -35.49 -18.40 59.38
CA MET A 88 -35.38 -16.95 59.61
C MET A 88 -36.57 -16.19 59.02
N ALA A 89 -37.04 -16.57 57.83
CA ALA A 89 -38.25 -16.00 57.23
C ALA A 89 -39.50 -16.30 58.07
N ALA A 90 -39.62 -17.51 58.62
CA ALA A 90 -40.72 -17.92 59.49
C ALA A 90 -40.74 -17.10 60.80
N VAL A 91 -39.61 -17.03 61.49
CA VAL A 91 -39.47 -16.24 62.73
C VAL A 91 -39.67 -14.74 62.47
N GLY A 92 -39.17 -14.25 61.34
CA GLY A 92 -39.36 -12.87 60.90
C GLY A 92 -40.83 -12.52 60.64
N TYR A 93 -41.61 -13.46 60.12
CA TYR A 93 -43.05 -13.30 59.88
C TYR A 93 -43.86 -13.37 61.19
N ASP A 94 -43.68 -14.44 61.96
CA ASP A 94 -44.53 -14.75 63.12
C ASP A 94 -44.15 -13.98 64.38
N GLN A 95 -42.87 -14.02 64.76
CA GLN A 95 -42.44 -13.54 66.09
C GLN A 95 -42.00 -12.08 66.07
N GLN A 96 -41.35 -11.65 64.98
CA GLN A 96 -40.76 -10.30 64.88
C GLN A 96 -41.61 -9.34 64.04
N SER A 97 -42.59 -9.86 63.29
CA SER A 97 -43.43 -9.08 62.38
C SER A 97 -42.64 -8.18 61.42
N PHE A 98 -41.44 -8.61 61.02
CA PHE A 98 -40.59 -7.91 60.03
C PHE A 98 -41.15 -8.01 58.61
N TYR A 99 -41.93 -9.06 58.35
CA TYR A 99 -42.51 -9.33 57.04
C TYR A 99 -44.02 -9.48 57.15
N ASP A 100 -44.74 -8.88 56.21
CA ASP A 100 -46.15 -9.21 55.98
C ASP A 100 -46.31 -10.51 55.17
N ALA A 101 -47.56 -10.93 54.95
CA ALA A 101 -47.87 -12.16 54.24
C ALA A 101 -47.40 -12.15 52.76
N ASP A 102 -47.30 -10.98 52.12
CA ASP A 102 -46.88 -10.87 50.72
C ASP A 102 -45.35 -10.81 50.61
N GLN A 103 -44.69 -10.10 51.51
CA GLN A 103 -43.23 -10.04 51.63
C GLN A 103 -42.63 -11.41 51.92
N VAL A 104 -43.23 -12.19 52.83
CA VAL A 104 -42.74 -13.54 53.11
C VAL A 104 -42.92 -14.49 51.93
N ARG A 105 -43.97 -14.31 51.11
CA ARG A 105 -44.14 -15.06 49.85
C ARG A 105 -43.05 -14.73 48.84
N ILE A 106 -42.66 -13.45 48.73
CA ILE A 106 -41.53 -13.05 47.86
C ILE A 106 -40.24 -13.71 48.33
N LEU A 107 -39.98 -13.75 49.64
CA LEU A 107 -38.79 -14.40 50.22
C LEU A 107 -38.79 -15.92 50.03
N LEU A 108 -39.95 -16.56 50.09
CA LEU A 108 -40.07 -18.00 49.85
C LEU A 108 -39.93 -18.35 48.37
N ASN A 109 -40.40 -17.50 47.47
CA ASN A 109 -40.20 -17.67 46.04
C ASN A 109 -38.72 -17.62 45.62
N GLN A 110 -37.82 -17.13 46.47
CA GLN A 110 -36.37 -17.15 46.23
C GLN A 110 -35.73 -18.53 46.51
N VAL A 111 -36.44 -19.47 47.13
CA VAL A 111 -35.96 -20.83 47.38
C VAL A 111 -36.52 -21.77 46.30
N SER A 112 -35.83 -22.89 46.02
CA SER A 112 -36.22 -23.84 44.97
C SER A 112 -37.59 -24.48 45.21
N ASP A 113 -37.78 -25.09 46.39
CA ASP A 113 -39.01 -25.79 46.76
C ASP A 113 -39.43 -25.40 48.18
N PRO A 114 -40.03 -24.20 48.36
CA PRO A 114 -40.30 -23.65 49.69
C PRO A 114 -41.32 -24.49 50.46
N ILE A 115 -42.38 -24.99 49.81
CA ILE A 115 -43.42 -25.79 50.46
C ILE A 115 -42.89 -27.14 50.93
N ALA A 116 -42.16 -27.86 50.07
CA ALA A 116 -41.54 -29.13 50.45
C ALA A 116 -40.50 -28.94 51.56
N SER A 117 -39.78 -27.82 51.55
CA SER A 117 -38.80 -27.48 52.58
C SER A 117 -39.46 -27.16 53.92
N ILE A 118 -40.57 -26.40 53.94
CA ILE A 118 -41.37 -26.16 55.16
C ILE A 118 -41.89 -27.48 55.73
N GLN A 119 -42.42 -28.38 54.89
CA GLN A 119 -42.91 -29.69 55.33
C GLN A 119 -41.79 -30.57 55.91
N ARG A 120 -40.61 -30.60 55.28
CA ARG A 120 -39.42 -31.29 55.79
C ARG A 120 -38.97 -30.71 57.13
N LEU A 121 -38.99 -29.39 57.28
CA LEU A 121 -38.60 -28.73 58.52
C LEU A 121 -39.60 -29.03 59.65
N LEU A 122 -40.91 -28.99 59.36
CA LEU A 122 -41.95 -29.36 60.32
C LEU A 122 -41.87 -30.82 60.78
N SER A 123 -41.39 -31.74 59.94
CA SER A 123 -41.19 -33.14 60.33
C SER A 123 -39.91 -33.38 61.12
N THR A 124 -38.95 -32.46 61.06
CA THR A 124 -37.65 -32.58 61.72
C THR A 124 -37.59 -31.79 63.04
N GLU A 125 -38.30 -30.68 63.14
CA GLU A 125 -38.34 -29.83 64.32
C GLU A 125 -39.31 -30.36 65.39
N GLN A 126 -38.93 -30.22 66.65
CA GLN A 126 -39.74 -30.69 67.77
C GLN A 126 -40.99 -29.81 67.96
N PRO A 127 -42.20 -30.41 68.06
CA PRO A 127 -43.43 -29.67 68.30
C PRO A 127 -43.36 -28.84 69.59
N GLY A 128 -43.88 -27.61 69.53
CA GLY A 128 -43.92 -26.68 70.66
C GLY A 128 -42.68 -25.80 70.84
N THR A 129 -41.66 -25.96 69.98
CA THR A 129 -40.56 -24.99 69.89
C THR A 129 -40.97 -23.71 69.17
N ALA A 130 -40.27 -22.61 69.43
CA ALA A 130 -40.55 -21.32 68.80
C ALA A 130 -40.43 -21.39 67.26
N ASP A 131 -39.40 -22.09 66.76
CA ASP A 131 -39.19 -22.31 65.33
C ASP A 131 -40.31 -23.17 64.72
N TYR A 132 -40.76 -24.22 65.41
CA TYR A 132 -41.88 -25.06 64.95
C TYR A 132 -43.16 -24.23 64.81
N ASN A 133 -43.50 -23.41 65.81
CA ASN A 133 -44.69 -22.58 65.78
C ASN A 133 -44.64 -21.55 64.64
N ALA A 134 -43.47 -20.91 64.45
CA ALA A 134 -43.25 -19.98 63.36
C ALA A 134 -43.38 -20.64 61.97
N LEU A 135 -42.90 -21.88 61.81
CA LEU A 135 -43.06 -22.66 60.57
C LEU A 135 -44.52 -23.04 60.31
N VAL A 136 -45.31 -23.35 61.34
CA VAL A 136 -46.76 -23.59 61.21
C VAL A 136 -47.49 -22.32 60.79
N ALA A 137 -47.19 -21.18 61.42
CA ALA A 137 -47.75 -19.89 61.04
C ALA A 137 -47.41 -19.53 59.58
N LEU A 138 -46.15 -19.77 59.18
CA LEU A 138 -45.69 -19.57 57.81
C LEU A 138 -46.43 -20.50 56.82
N GLN A 139 -46.61 -21.78 57.17
CA GLN A 139 -47.37 -22.74 56.36
C GLN A 139 -48.81 -22.27 56.11
N ASN A 140 -49.47 -21.72 57.13
CA ASN A 140 -50.82 -21.20 57.03
C ASN A 140 -50.87 -19.91 56.19
N ALA A 141 -49.87 -19.03 56.29
CA ALA A 141 -49.81 -17.78 55.52
C ALA A 141 -49.68 -18.01 54.00
N VAL A 142 -49.06 -19.13 53.61
CA VAL A 142 -48.91 -19.54 52.21
C VAL A 142 -49.95 -20.57 51.76
N ALA A 143 -50.82 -21.04 52.66
CA ALA A 143 -51.89 -21.98 52.31
C ALA A 143 -52.87 -21.31 51.34
N GLY A 144 -52.93 -21.83 50.10
CA GLY A 144 -53.77 -21.29 49.02
C GLY A 144 -53.09 -20.26 48.12
N ALA A 145 -51.85 -19.86 48.39
CA ALA A 145 -51.05 -19.01 47.50
C ALA A 145 -50.17 -19.85 46.57
N GLN A 146 -49.98 -19.42 45.32
CA GLN A 146 -49.05 -20.05 44.38
C GLN A 146 -47.61 -19.62 44.70
N VAL A 147 -46.95 -20.33 45.62
CA VAL A 147 -45.52 -20.19 45.90
C VAL A 147 -44.78 -21.28 45.13
N ALA A 148 -44.37 -20.97 43.90
CA ALA A 148 -43.74 -21.92 42.98
C ALA A 148 -42.24 -22.12 43.25
N GLY A 149 -41.58 -21.19 43.94
CA GLY A 149 -40.14 -21.22 44.12
C GLY A 149 -39.36 -20.83 42.87
N THR A 150 -38.05 -20.59 43.03
CA THR A 150 -37.12 -20.35 41.92
C THR A 150 -36.17 -21.53 41.83
N PRO A 151 -36.20 -22.34 40.76
CA PRO A 151 -35.38 -23.55 40.68
C PRO A 151 -33.89 -23.23 40.84
N ALA A 152 -33.16 -24.13 41.51
CA ALA A 152 -31.72 -24.01 41.64
C ALA A 152 -31.07 -23.98 40.23
N PRO A 153 -30.05 -23.13 40.00
CA PRO A 153 -29.32 -23.16 38.74
C PRO A 153 -28.73 -24.55 38.53
N VAL A 154 -29.12 -25.21 37.45
CA VAL A 154 -28.52 -26.48 37.05
C VAL A 154 -27.15 -26.18 36.46
N ALA A 155 -26.15 -26.97 36.86
CA ALA A 155 -24.84 -26.86 36.22
C ALA A 155 -24.99 -27.11 34.72
N PRO A 156 -24.48 -26.21 33.84
CA PRO A 156 -24.59 -26.40 32.40
C PRO A 156 -23.99 -27.76 32.02
N GLY A 157 -24.62 -28.44 31.05
CA GLY A 157 -24.13 -29.73 30.58
C GLY A 157 -22.72 -29.61 29.98
N LEU A 158 -22.01 -30.74 29.81
CA LEU A 158 -20.65 -30.74 29.25
C LEU A 158 -20.55 -30.01 27.89
N GLY A 159 -21.58 -30.11 27.06
CA GLY A 159 -21.66 -29.38 25.78
C GLY A 159 -21.79 -27.87 25.95
N GLU A 160 -22.63 -27.41 26.86
CA GLU A 160 -22.80 -25.97 27.15
C GLU A 160 -21.56 -25.38 27.84
N GLN A 161 -20.92 -26.12 28.75
CA GLN A 161 -19.64 -25.71 29.35
C GLN A 161 -18.54 -25.57 28.31
N ALA A 162 -18.45 -26.51 27.36
CA ALA A 162 -17.48 -26.42 26.28
C ALA A 162 -17.72 -25.17 25.43
N VAL A 163 -18.96 -24.86 25.07
CA VAL A 163 -19.28 -23.63 24.31
C VAL A 163 -18.94 -22.37 25.12
N GLN A 164 -19.31 -22.32 26.40
CA GLN A 164 -19.02 -21.17 27.27
C GLN A 164 -17.52 -20.93 27.49
N LEU A 165 -16.68 -21.96 27.37
CA LEU A 165 -15.23 -21.82 27.50
C LEU A 165 -14.56 -21.52 26.15
N VAL A 166 -14.97 -22.21 25.08
CA VAL A 166 -14.32 -22.13 23.77
C VAL A 166 -14.66 -20.82 23.06
N VAL A 167 -15.92 -20.36 23.12
CA VAL A 167 -16.34 -19.12 22.45
C VAL A 167 -15.56 -17.89 22.93
N PRO A 168 -15.43 -17.59 24.23
CA PRO A 168 -14.66 -16.43 24.66
C PRO A 168 -13.17 -16.56 24.33
N ILE A 169 -12.58 -17.76 24.35
CA ILE A 169 -11.18 -17.96 23.92
C ILE A 169 -11.02 -17.61 22.44
N ILE A 170 -11.93 -18.06 21.58
CA ILE A 170 -11.92 -17.73 20.15
C ILE A 170 -12.12 -16.23 19.94
N VAL A 171 -13.05 -15.61 20.66
CA VAL A 171 -13.29 -14.15 20.57
C VAL A 171 -12.04 -13.38 21.01
N ILE A 172 -11.40 -13.75 22.12
CA ILE A 172 -10.17 -13.12 22.59
C ILE A 172 -9.05 -13.29 21.56
N ALA A 173 -8.90 -14.49 20.98
CA ALA A 173 -7.92 -14.74 19.93
C ALA A 173 -8.18 -13.88 18.67
N LEU A 174 -9.43 -13.78 18.23
CA LEU A 174 -9.81 -12.94 17.09
C LEU A 174 -9.56 -11.45 17.37
N VAL A 175 -9.98 -10.96 18.53
CA VAL A 175 -9.76 -9.57 18.95
C VAL A 175 -8.27 -9.27 19.04
N PHE A 176 -7.47 -10.19 19.56
CA PHE A 176 -6.01 -10.06 19.61
C PHE A 176 -5.39 -9.98 18.20
N ILE A 177 -5.82 -10.83 17.27
CA ILE A 177 -5.38 -10.77 15.87
C ILE A 177 -5.76 -9.43 15.24
N ILE A 178 -6.99 -8.97 15.44
CA ILE A 178 -7.45 -7.68 14.92
C ILE A 178 -6.63 -6.52 15.52
N LEU A 179 -6.43 -6.51 16.84
CA LEU A 179 -5.65 -5.49 17.54
C LEU A 179 -4.20 -5.47 17.09
N THR A 180 -3.57 -6.64 16.91
CA THR A 180 -2.18 -6.73 16.43
C THR A 180 -2.05 -6.25 14.98
N LEU A 181 -3.00 -6.58 14.11
CA LEU A 181 -3.05 -6.08 12.74
C LEU A 181 -3.27 -4.56 12.70
N LEU A 182 -4.24 -4.04 13.47
CA LEU A 182 -4.48 -2.60 13.59
C LEU A 182 -3.26 -1.87 14.17
N TRP A 183 -2.62 -2.44 15.19
CA TRP A 183 -1.42 -1.88 15.78
C TRP A 183 -0.29 -1.81 14.75
N ARG A 184 -0.05 -2.88 13.99
CA ARG A 184 1.07 -2.95 13.05
C ARG A 184 0.83 -2.17 11.76
N LEU A 185 -0.42 -2.07 11.29
CA LEU A 185 -0.77 -1.43 10.02
C LEU A 185 -1.14 0.05 10.17
N LEU A 186 -1.82 0.44 11.26
CA LEU A 186 -2.28 1.82 11.46
C LEU A 186 -1.48 2.56 12.53
N ILE A 187 -1.30 1.97 13.71
CA ILE A 187 -0.75 2.71 14.88
C ILE A 187 0.78 2.81 14.80
N TYR A 188 1.46 1.72 14.48
CA TYR A 188 2.92 1.67 14.45
C TYR A 188 3.53 2.61 13.39
N PRO A 189 3.13 2.55 12.10
CA PRO A 189 3.71 3.44 11.09
C PRO A 189 3.27 4.90 11.26
N ASN A 190 2.05 5.17 11.74
CA ASN A 190 1.50 6.53 11.75
C ASN A 190 1.69 7.29 13.07
N LEU A 191 1.82 6.60 14.21
CA LEU A 191 1.99 7.21 15.54
C LEU A 191 3.36 6.89 16.14
N VAL A 192 3.75 5.61 16.18
CA VAL A 192 4.93 5.17 16.93
C VAL A 192 6.23 5.50 16.18
N GLN A 193 6.30 5.19 14.88
CA GLN A 193 7.47 5.51 14.05
C GLN A 193 7.81 7.00 14.06
N PRO A 194 6.89 7.94 13.75
CA PRO A 194 7.24 9.36 13.75
C PRO A 194 7.63 9.87 15.14
N LEU A 195 7.04 9.34 16.21
CA LEU A 195 7.41 9.72 17.58
C LEU A 195 8.80 9.19 17.96
N GLN A 196 9.08 7.91 17.67
CA GLN A 196 10.40 7.32 17.88
C GLN A 196 11.47 7.99 17.03
N ASP A 197 11.16 8.28 15.77
CA ASP A 197 12.05 9.01 14.87
C ASP A 197 12.33 10.42 15.39
N ARG A 198 11.31 11.16 15.87
CA ARG A 198 11.51 12.48 16.48
C ARG A 198 12.41 12.41 17.73
N ILE A 199 12.22 11.41 18.58
CA ILE A 199 13.03 11.21 19.78
C ILE A 199 14.47 10.81 19.41
N ARG A 200 14.66 9.92 18.43
CA ARG A 200 15.98 9.50 17.94
C ARG A 200 16.71 10.61 17.19
N MET A 201 16.00 11.41 16.39
CA MET A 201 16.55 12.59 15.72
C MET A 201 16.95 13.69 16.72
N ALA A 202 16.23 13.81 17.84
CA ALA A 202 16.59 14.75 18.91
C ALA A 202 17.81 14.28 19.72
N ARG A 203 18.03 12.96 19.81
CA ARG A 203 19.14 12.36 20.54
C ARG A 203 20.41 12.24 19.71
N ASP A 204 20.29 11.87 18.43
CA ASP A 204 21.41 11.54 17.54
C ASP A 204 21.38 12.39 16.26
N ALA A 205 22.26 13.40 16.19
CA ALA A 205 22.34 14.33 15.07
C ALA A 205 22.73 13.66 13.73
N GLU A 206 23.50 12.57 13.79
CA GLU A 206 23.94 11.81 12.61
C GLU A 206 22.78 11.03 11.96
N TYR A 207 21.86 10.48 12.77
CA TYR A 207 20.64 9.83 12.30
C TYR A 207 19.70 10.83 11.60
N ALA A 208 19.62 12.05 12.11
CA ALA A 208 18.83 13.13 11.50
C ALA A 208 19.38 13.54 10.12
N GLN A 209 20.70 13.56 9.93
CA GLN A 209 21.31 13.84 8.63
C GLN A 209 21.06 12.71 7.62
N GLN A 210 21.23 11.45 8.01
CA GLN A 210 20.98 10.30 7.13
C GLN A 210 19.52 10.25 6.63
N ARG A 211 18.55 10.55 7.49
CA ARG A 211 17.13 10.63 7.10
C ARG A 211 16.84 11.76 6.10
N ARG A 212 17.48 12.93 6.23
CA ARG A 212 17.36 14.03 5.26
C ARG A 212 17.89 13.62 3.90
N VAL A 213 19.02 12.92 3.86
CA VAL A 213 19.61 12.39 2.62
C VAL A 213 18.71 11.33 1.99
N GLN A 214 18.15 10.41 2.79
CA GLN A 214 17.19 9.40 2.26
C GLN A 214 15.90 10.04 1.74
N GLN A 215 15.35 11.06 2.41
CA GLN A 215 14.17 11.77 1.93
C GLN A 215 14.45 12.56 0.65
N ALA A 216 15.64 13.17 0.55
CA ALA A 216 16.08 13.81 -0.70
C ALA A 216 16.22 12.78 -1.83
N ALA A 217 16.85 11.62 -1.55
CA ALA A 217 17.01 10.54 -2.53
C ALA A 217 15.67 9.94 -3.01
N LEU A 218 14.67 9.82 -2.13
CA LEU A 218 13.33 9.36 -2.50
C LEU A 218 12.60 10.39 -3.38
N LYS A 219 12.73 11.69 -3.08
CA LYS A 219 12.17 12.76 -3.92
C LYS A 219 12.81 12.77 -5.31
N THR A 220 14.14 12.67 -5.39
CA THR A 220 14.85 12.58 -6.68
C THR A 220 14.44 11.34 -7.46
N MET A 221 14.19 10.21 -6.79
CA MET A 221 13.73 8.99 -7.45
C MET A 221 12.29 9.11 -7.99
N GLN A 222 11.41 9.83 -7.30
CA GLN A 222 10.04 10.13 -7.78
C GLN A 222 10.06 11.09 -8.97
N GLU A 223 10.92 12.11 -8.94
CA GLU A 223 11.14 13.02 -10.07
C GLU A 223 11.70 12.27 -11.28
N GLN A 224 12.67 11.37 -11.08
CA GLN A 224 13.19 10.50 -12.13
C GLN A 224 12.11 9.59 -12.72
N ARG A 225 11.19 9.05 -11.91
CA ARG A 225 10.06 8.27 -12.43
C ARG A 225 9.09 9.11 -13.26
N ARG A 226 8.77 10.33 -12.82
CA ARG A 226 7.93 11.26 -13.58
C ARG A 226 8.57 11.64 -14.92
N LEU A 227 9.88 11.91 -14.92
CA LEU A 227 10.66 12.17 -16.13
C LEU A 227 10.67 10.94 -17.05
N ALA A 228 10.87 9.74 -16.51
CA ALA A 228 10.82 8.50 -17.28
C ALA A 228 9.42 8.20 -17.88
N GLU A 229 8.35 8.61 -17.19
CA GLU A 229 6.97 8.47 -17.67
C GLU A 229 6.66 9.51 -18.77
N GLN A 230 7.17 10.73 -18.65
CA GLN A 230 7.16 11.74 -19.73
C GLN A 230 7.96 11.26 -20.95
N LEU A 231 9.15 10.67 -20.74
CA LEU A 231 9.96 10.08 -21.82
C LEU A 231 9.24 8.89 -22.49
N LYS A 232 8.46 8.11 -21.74
CA LYS A 232 7.61 7.04 -22.30
C LYS A 232 6.44 7.58 -23.12
N SER A 233 5.81 8.69 -22.70
CA SER A 233 4.78 9.33 -23.54
C SER A 233 5.37 9.86 -24.85
N THR A 234 6.59 10.39 -24.86
CA THR A 234 7.30 10.77 -26.09
C THR A 234 7.71 9.56 -26.94
N ALA A 235 8.04 8.43 -26.32
CA ALA A 235 8.34 7.18 -27.04
C ALA A 235 7.11 6.52 -27.68
N GLN A 236 5.90 6.87 -27.25
CA GLN A 236 4.66 6.40 -27.86
C GLN A 236 4.40 7.08 -29.22
N ASP A 237 4.88 8.32 -29.42
CA ASP A 237 4.87 9.01 -30.71
C ASP A 237 5.87 8.43 -31.73
N ASP A 238 6.92 7.75 -31.25
CA ASP A 238 7.90 7.04 -32.11
C ASP A 238 7.37 5.67 -32.59
N ALA A 239 6.41 5.07 -31.89
CA ALA A 239 5.84 3.76 -32.22
C ALA A 239 4.94 3.78 -33.47
N GLU A 240 4.34 4.94 -33.80
CA GLU A 240 3.48 5.12 -34.98
C GLU A 240 4.28 5.21 -36.30
N LEU A 241 5.55 5.59 -36.25
CA LEU A 241 6.40 5.83 -37.42
C LEU A 241 7.17 4.58 -37.89
N GLY A 242 7.10 3.48 -37.15
CA GLY A 242 7.78 2.23 -37.46
C GLY A 242 9.30 2.28 -37.21
N ALA A 243 10.04 1.35 -37.83
CA ALA A 243 11.50 1.33 -37.70
C ALA A 243 12.13 2.55 -38.40
N PRO A 244 13.17 3.17 -37.81
CA PRO A 244 13.85 4.30 -38.44
C PRO A 244 14.46 3.88 -39.78
N ILE A 245 14.30 4.74 -40.78
CA ILE A 245 14.88 4.56 -42.12
C ILE A 245 16.38 4.82 -42.13
N MET A 246 16.87 5.62 -41.18
CA MET A 246 18.28 5.92 -40.98
C MET A 246 18.61 5.82 -39.50
N GLN A 247 19.73 5.17 -39.20
CA GLN A 247 20.36 5.18 -37.87
C GLN A 247 21.85 5.43 -38.07
N SER A 248 22.39 6.47 -37.43
CA SER A 248 23.81 6.79 -37.49
C SER A 248 24.30 7.32 -36.15
N LEU A 249 25.62 7.29 -35.96
CA LEU A 249 26.28 7.82 -34.79
C LEU A 249 27.22 8.94 -35.25
N SER A 250 26.98 10.14 -34.74
CA SER A 250 27.86 11.28 -34.92
C SER A 250 28.75 11.46 -33.71
N ILE A 251 30.05 11.64 -33.93
CA ILE A 251 31.05 11.73 -32.86
C ILE A 251 31.81 13.04 -33.00
N PHE A 252 31.59 13.94 -32.07
CA PHE A 252 32.40 15.13 -31.88
C PHE A 252 33.61 14.80 -31.00
N LYS A 253 34.78 15.32 -31.37
CA LYS A 253 35.98 15.32 -30.54
C LYS A 253 36.68 16.67 -30.64
N ARG A 254 37.09 17.22 -29.50
CA ARG A 254 37.82 18.51 -29.45
C ARG A 254 39.06 18.48 -30.35
N ASN A 255 39.32 19.60 -31.01
CA ASN A 255 40.41 19.81 -31.97
C ASN A 255 40.32 18.98 -33.26
N VAL A 256 39.19 18.33 -33.52
CA VAL A 256 38.89 17.71 -34.82
C VAL A 256 37.82 18.57 -35.50
N PRO A 257 38.00 18.96 -36.79
CA PRO A 257 36.94 19.59 -37.55
C PRO A 257 35.68 18.72 -37.51
N TYR A 258 34.53 19.34 -37.23
CA TYR A 258 33.30 18.61 -37.01
C TYR A 258 32.19 19.18 -37.89
N ASP A 259 31.91 18.43 -38.95
CA ASP A 259 30.78 18.56 -39.86
C ASP A 259 30.45 17.13 -40.28
N ASP A 260 29.44 16.55 -39.64
CA ASP A 260 29.05 15.17 -39.88
C ASP A 260 27.66 15.11 -40.51
N SER A 261 27.67 15.16 -41.84
CA SER A 261 26.48 15.12 -42.68
C SER A 261 26.19 13.69 -43.15
N LYS A 262 24.91 13.31 -43.17
CA LYS A 262 24.41 11.98 -43.55
C LYS A 262 23.20 12.12 -44.46
N GLU A 263 23.15 11.28 -45.48
CA GLU A 263 22.00 11.17 -46.36
C GLU A 263 20.91 10.32 -45.70
N ILE A 264 19.66 10.76 -45.86
CA ILE A 264 18.47 10.03 -45.45
C ILE A 264 17.88 9.42 -46.70
N GLU A 265 18.09 8.13 -46.88
CA GLU A 265 17.59 7.38 -48.03
C GLU A 265 16.65 6.26 -47.61
N ARG A 266 15.62 6.03 -48.43
CA ARG A 266 14.72 4.89 -48.32
C ARG A 266 15.10 3.84 -49.36
N LYS A 267 15.26 2.59 -48.93
CA LYS A 267 15.44 1.48 -49.87
C LYS A 267 14.11 1.12 -50.54
N ILE A 268 14.11 1.05 -51.87
CA ILE A 268 12.93 0.66 -52.64
C ILE A 268 12.91 -0.87 -52.82
N VAL A 269 11.74 -1.49 -52.66
CA VAL A 269 11.55 -2.91 -52.96
C VAL A 269 11.66 -3.12 -54.46
N GLY A 270 12.68 -3.87 -54.89
CA GLY A 270 13.02 -4.03 -56.31
C GLY A 270 14.42 -3.53 -56.69
N GLY A 271 15.13 -2.87 -55.77
CA GLY A 271 16.49 -2.35 -55.95
C GLY A 271 16.52 -0.83 -56.15
N GLY A 272 17.56 -0.18 -55.62
CA GLY A 272 17.74 1.28 -55.62
C GLY A 272 17.44 1.93 -54.26
N SER A 273 17.80 3.21 -54.13
CA SER A 273 17.49 4.08 -53.00
C SER A 273 16.80 5.36 -53.47
N GLU A 274 15.80 5.80 -52.71
CA GLU A 274 15.14 7.09 -52.86
C GLU A 274 15.74 8.05 -51.83
N PHE A 275 16.34 9.14 -52.30
CA PHE A 275 16.84 10.19 -51.44
C PHE A 275 15.69 11.03 -50.89
N LEU A 276 15.58 11.13 -49.57
CA LEU A 276 14.49 11.85 -48.89
C LEU A 276 14.98 13.16 -48.25
N GLY A 277 16.28 13.31 -48.01
CA GLY A 277 16.84 14.47 -47.36
C GLY A 277 18.23 14.21 -46.80
N GLN A 278 18.73 15.15 -46.00
CA GLN A 278 19.99 15.00 -45.27
C GLN A 278 19.78 15.39 -43.81
N CYS A 279 20.63 14.88 -42.93
CA CYS A 279 20.73 15.37 -41.58
C CYS A 279 22.18 15.36 -41.14
N GLY A 280 22.49 16.13 -40.12
CA GLY A 280 23.83 16.16 -39.61
C GLY A 280 23.95 16.85 -38.28
N ALA A 281 25.19 16.90 -37.82
CA ALA A 281 25.58 17.67 -36.65
C ALA A 281 26.85 18.48 -36.95
N VAL A 282 26.86 19.72 -36.49
CA VAL A 282 27.92 20.70 -36.75
C VAL A 282 28.11 21.59 -35.53
N ILE A 283 29.27 22.25 -35.45
CA ILE A 283 29.50 23.26 -34.41
C ILE A 283 28.62 24.48 -34.68
N ALA A 284 27.74 24.82 -33.73
CA ALA A 284 26.86 25.99 -33.83
C ALA A 284 27.55 27.26 -33.33
N GLU A 285 28.27 27.15 -32.21
CA GLU A 285 28.97 28.27 -31.58
C GLU A 285 30.21 27.78 -30.84
N ALA A 286 31.27 28.58 -30.91
CA ALA A 286 32.52 28.32 -30.22
C ALA A 286 32.99 29.56 -29.47
N VAL A 287 33.45 29.36 -28.23
CA VAL A 287 34.21 30.38 -27.50
C VAL A 287 35.66 30.05 -27.77
N TYR A 288 36.31 30.89 -28.57
CA TYR A 288 37.59 30.56 -29.22
C TYR A 288 38.60 29.82 -28.29
N PRO A 289 39.18 28.70 -28.74
CA PRO A 289 38.92 27.96 -29.98
C PRO A 289 37.85 26.84 -29.90
N ASP A 290 37.29 26.52 -28.72
CA ASP A 290 36.52 25.27 -28.57
C ASP A 290 34.99 25.47 -28.56
N PRO A 291 34.22 24.48 -29.04
CA PRO A 291 32.78 24.58 -29.19
C PRO A 291 32.07 24.54 -27.85
N VAL A 292 31.01 25.35 -27.76
CA VAL A 292 30.09 25.43 -26.63
C VAL A 292 28.65 25.10 -27.02
N ALA A 293 28.39 24.97 -28.32
CA ALA A 293 27.11 24.53 -28.85
C ALA A 293 27.30 23.66 -30.10
N ILE A 294 26.52 22.58 -30.19
CA ILE A 294 26.47 21.66 -31.33
C ILE A 294 25.05 21.72 -31.89
N GLU A 295 24.93 22.11 -33.16
CA GLU A 295 23.68 22.12 -33.91
C GLU A 295 23.45 20.73 -34.49
N VAL A 296 22.19 20.29 -34.43
CA VAL A 296 21.67 19.15 -35.19
C VAL A 296 20.64 19.70 -36.15
N TRP A 297 20.78 19.35 -37.43
CA TRP A 297 19.92 19.86 -38.50
C TRP A 297 19.38 18.74 -39.37
N VAL A 298 18.27 19.02 -40.06
CA VAL A 298 17.66 18.16 -41.08
C VAL A 298 17.20 19.01 -42.26
N PHE A 299 17.59 18.58 -43.46
CA PHE A 299 17.08 19.07 -44.75
C PHE A 299 16.05 18.09 -45.28
N ASP A 300 14.85 18.58 -45.59
CA ASP A 300 13.77 17.79 -46.18
C ASP A 300 13.68 18.05 -47.69
N MET A 301 13.98 17.04 -48.52
CA MET A 301 13.97 17.20 -49.98
C MET A 301 12.57 17.54 -50.51
N ALA A 302 11.51 17.03 -49.90
CA ALA A 302 10.15 17.21 -50.40
C ALA A 302 9.67 18.66 -50.26
N THR A 303 10.21 19.40 -49.28
CA THR A 303 9.86 20.81 -49.04
C THR A 303 10.99 21.78 -49.33
N GLN A 304 12.21 21.29 -49.53
CA GLN A 304 13.44 22.09 -49.66
C GLN A 304 13.63 23.04 -48.48
N GLN A 305 13.27 22.60 -47.27
CA GLN A 305 13.40 23.36 -46.03
C GLN A 305 14.34 22.65 -45.06
N ASP A 306 15.07 23.47 -44.31
CA ASP A 306 15.93 23.05 -43.22
C ASP A 306 15.24 23.34 -41.88
N ALA A 307 15.43 22.44 -40.93
CA ALA A 307 15.06 22.64 -39.53
C ALA A 307 16.23 22.24 -38.63
N LYS A 308 16.44 22.98 -37.54
CA LYS A 308 17.60 22.79 -36.67
C LYS A 308 17.30 23.03 -35.20
N LYS A 309 18.06 22.35 -34.35
CA LYS A 309 18.04 22.50 -32.89
C LYS A 309 19.44 22.34 -32.33
N VAL A 310 19.68 22.82 -31.12
CA VAL A 310 21.04 22.95 -30.60
C VAL A 310 21.17 22.32 -29.22
N PHE A 311 22.23 21.52 -29.05
CA PHE A 311 22.76 21.16 -27.74
C PHE A 311 23.78 22.21 -27.28
N ILE A 312 23.54 22.85 -26.14
CA ILE A 312 24.42 23.89 -25.58
C ILE A 312 25.03 23.43 -24.25
N THR A 313 26.29 23.76 -23.95
CA THR A 313 26.86 23.40 -22.64
C THR A 313 26.15 24.13 -21.49
N PRO A 314 26.09 23.54 -20.28
CA PRO A 314 25.46 24.19 -19.13
C PRO A 314 25.99 25.60 -18.85
N GLN A 315 27.30 25.80 -18.99
CA GLN A 315 27.98 27.07 -18.79
C GLN A 315 27.57 28.10 -19.86
N ALA A 316 27.56 27.71 -21.13
CA ALA A 316 27.16 28.59 -22.22
C ALA A 316 25.66 28.94 -22.19
N ASN A 317 24.80 28.03 -21.72
CA ASN A 317 23.38 28.31 -21.56
C ASN A 317 23.10 29.36 -20.46
N GLY A 318 23.98 29.46 -19.47
CA GLY A 318 23.94 30.49 -18.43
C GLY A 318 24.42 31.87 -18.88
N ASP A 319 25.13 31.95 -20.01
CA ASP A 319 25.59 33.20 -20.60
C ASP A 319 24.56 33.71 -21.63
N GLY A 320 23.85 34.79 -21.26
CA GLY A 320 22.83 35.38 -22.12
C GLY A 320 23.35 35.87 -23.48
N SER A 321 24.63 36.22 -23.58
CA SER A 321 25.24 36.67 -24.85
C SER A 321 25.50 35.51 -25.80
N ILE A 322 26.00 34.38 -25.28
CA ILE A 322 26.25 33.17 -26.08
C ILE A 322 24.90 32.59 -26.52
N ARG A 323 23.95 32.50 -25.59
CA ARG A 323 22.61 31.98 -25.88
C ARG A 323 21.88 32.82 -26.93
N ALA A 324 22.02 34.15 -26.91
CA ALA A 324 21.44 35.02 -27.92
C ALA A 324 22.07 34.82 -29.31
N ARG A 325 23.39 34.59 -29.40
CA ARG A 325 24.06 34.28 -30.67
C ARG A 325 23.59 32.95 -31.25
N VAL A 326 23.59 31.89 -30.44
CA VAL A 326 23.07 30.57 -30.84
C VAL A 326 21.60 30.67 -31.28
N GLY A 327 20.79 31.46 -30.59
CA GLY A 327 19.39 31.67 -30.92
C GLY A 327 19.13 32.50 -32.18
N THR A 328 20.13 33.19 -32.75
CA THR A 328 19.92 34.07 -33.91
C THR A 328 19.50 33.28 -35.16
N GLU A 329 19.92 32.02 -35.25
CA GLU A 329 19.63 31.17 -36.39
C GLU A 329 18.45 30.21 -36.16
N LEU A 330 17.85 30.21 -34.96
CA LEU A 330 16.76 29.31 -34.57
C LEU A 330 15.41 30.02 -34.68
N ASP A 331 14.36 29.26 -35.03
CA ASP A 331 12.99 29.78 -35.17
C ASP A 331 12.37 30.06 -33.80
N ASP A 332 12.62 29.18 -32.81
CA ASP A 332 12.23 29.38 -31.41
C ASP A 332 13.37 29.01 -30.43
N PRO A 333 14.25 29.97 -30.10
CA PRO A 333 15.40 29.73 -29.21
C PRO A 333 15.05 29.24 -27.80
N ASN A 334 13.80 29.40 -27.34
CA ASN A 334 13.42 28.96 -26.00
C ASN A 334 13.13 27.47 -25.94
N SER A 335 12.66 26.87 -27.03
CA SER A 335 12.32 25.45 -27.12
C SER A 335 13.33 24.63 -27.92
N GLU A 336 14.14 25.27 -28.76
CA GLU A 336 15.08 24.61 -29.67
C GLU A 336 16.51 24.50 -29.13
N ILE A 337 16.82 25.21 -28.05
CA ILE A 337 18.07 25.11 -27.32
C ILE A 337 17.89 24.18 -26.12
N VAL A 338 18.61 23.07 -26.11
CA VAL A 338 18.59 22.08 -25.02
C VAL A 338 19.97 21.99 -24.36
N VAL A 339 19.98 22.01 -23.03
CA VAL A 339 21.23 21.87 -22.26
C VAL A 339 21.80 20.47 -22.45
N ALA A 340 23.05 20.39 -22.88
CA ALA A 340 23.77 19.16 -23.14
C ALA A 340 24.00 18.38 -21.83
N GLN A 341 23.27 17.28 -21.68
CA GLN A 341 23.46 16.28 -20.62
C GLN A 341 23.29 14.88 -21.22
N PRO A 342 23.96 13.84 -20.68
CA PRO A 342 23.80 12.49 -21.17
C PRO A 342 22.32 12.05 -21.17
N GLY A 343 21.86 11.49 -22.27
CA GLY A 343 20.48 11.04 -22.48
C GLY A 343 19.49 12.11 -22.93
N GLN A 344 19.89 13.39 -23.02
CA GLN A 344 19.03 14.44 -23.57
C GLN A 344 18.74 14.18 -25.05
N THR A 345 17.54 14.57 -25.49
CA THR A 345 17.06 14.30 -26.85
C THR A 345 16.58 15.57 -27.52
N LEU A 346 16.96 15.76 -28.78
CA LEU A 346 16.35 16.72 -29.69
C LEU A 346 15.44 15.98 -30.65
N LEU A 347 14.22 16.48 -30.81
CA LEU A 347 13.27 15.98 -31.81
C LEU A 347 12.98 17.12 -32.77
N ILE A 348 13.32 16.92 -34.04
CA ILE A 348 13.18 17.89 -35.12
C ILE A 348 12.17 17.32 -36.12
N ASP A 349 11.12 18.09 -36.37
CA ASP A 349 10.00 17.67 -37.21
C ASP A 349 9.92 18.59 -38.43
N THR A 350 10.01 17.99 -39.62
CA THR A 350 9.68 18.67 -40.88
C THR A 350 8.33 18.15 -41.41
N ASN A 351 7.93 18.56 -42.61
CA ASN A 351 6.69 18.08 -43.19
C ASN A 351 6.74 16.59 -43.56
N SER A 352 7.89 16.09 -44.06
CA SER A 352 8.02 14.71 -44.54
C SER A 352 8.94 13.83 -43.70
N LEU A 353 9.77 14.42 -42.83
CA LEU A 353 10.75 13.72 -42.01
C LEU A 353 10.58 14.05 -40.52
N ARG A 354 10.98 13.10 -39.68
CA ARG A 354 11.24 13.30 -38.25
C ARG A 354 12.66 12.85 -37.96
N LEU A 355 13.45 13.71 -37.34
CA LEU A 355 14.79 13.40 -36.85
C LEU A 355 14.79 13.41 -35.32
N LYS A 356 15.32 12.36 -34.72
CA LYS A 356 15.61 12.27 -33.30
C LYS A 356 17.11 12.17 -33.10
N ALA A 357 17.66 13.08 -32.30
CA ALA A 357 19.05 13.07 -31.92
C ALA A 357 19.16 12.86 -30.41
N ILE A 358 19.80 11.77 -30.01
CA ILE A 358 20.00 11.40 -28.60
C ILE A 358 21.46 11.64 -28.27
N LEU A 359 21.73 12.50 -27.28
CA LEU A 359 23.07 12.73 -26.77
C LEU A 359 23.48 11.55 -25.89
N ALA A 360 24.00 10.48 -26.50
CA ALA A 360 24.32 9.22 -25.85
C ALA A 360 25.45 9.37 -24.82
N ASN A 361 26.45 10.19 -25.14
CA ASN A 361 27.54 10.54 -24.24
C ASN A 361 27.96 11.99 -24.50
N VAL A 362 28.34 12.70 -23.44
CA VAL A 362 28.91 14.04 -23.52
C VAL A 362 29.96 14.22 -22.42
N GLU A 363 31.14 14.68 -22.82
CA GLU A 363 32.22 15.09 -21.94
C GLU A 363 32.40 16.60 -22.11
N ILE A 364 32.28 17.33 -20.99
CA ILE A 364 32.45 18.78 -20.94
C ILE A 364 33.64 19.05 -20.02
N GLY A 365 34.60 19.83 -20.51
CA GLY A 365 35.78 20.22 -19.76
C GLY A 365 35.45 21.11 -18.58
N VAL A 366 36.40 21.26 -17.66
CA VAL A 366 36.28 22.21 -16.53
C VAL A 366 36.14 23.67 -17.00
N ASP A 367 36.56 23.95 -18.23
CA ASP A 367 36.40 25.22 -18.94
C ASP A 367 34.98 25.44 -19.49
N GLY A 368 34.08 24.47 -19.34
CA GLY A 368 32.70 24.53 -19.80
C GLY A 368 32.51 24.34 -21.30
N ARG A 369 33.52 23.78 -22.00
CA ARG A 369 33.49 23.53 -23.45
C ARG A 369 33.43 22.03 -23.75
N PHE A 370 32.91 21.66 -24.91
CA PHE A 370 32.82 20.24 -25.29
C PHE A 370 34.22 19.63 -25.48
N GLU A 371 34.44 18.46 -24.88
CA GLU A 371 35.63 17.61 -25.11
C GLU A 371 35.30 16.47 -26.07
N ASN A 372 34.16 15.82 -25.83
CA ASN A 372 33.66 14.71 -26.63
C ASN A 372 32.13 14.73 -26.60
N ALA A 373 31.48 14.39 -27.70
CA ALA A 373 30.05 14.13 -27.70
C ALA A 373 29.72 13.02 -28.70
N GLN A 374 28.82 12.13 -28.30
CA GLN A 374 28.30 11.05 -29.15
C GLN A 374 26.80 11.25 -29.31
N ILE A 375 26.37 11.54 -30.51
CA ILE A 375 24.98 11.86 -30.85
C ILE A 375 24.45 10.74 -31.75
N GLN A 376 23.48 9.98 -31.24
CA GLN A 376 22.78 8.99 -32.03
C GLN A 376 21.68 9.68 -32.83
N LEU A 377 21.76 9.61 -34.16
CA LEU A 377 20.78 10.15 -35.09
C LEU A 377 19.87 9.02 -35.56
N GLN A 378 18.56 9.26 -35.49
CA GLN A 378 17.54 8.35 -36.01
C GLN A 378 16.53 9.17 -36.81
N ALA A 379 16.27 8.77 -38.05
CA ALA A 379 15.30 9.46 -38.90
C ALA A 379 14.16 8.53 -39.33
N TRP A 380 12.97 9.11 -39.46
CA TRP A 380 11.76 8.48 -39.97
C TRP A 380 11.18 9.32 -41.10
N SER A 381 10.54 8.66 -42.07
CA SER A 381 9.70 9.34 -43.04
C SER A 381 8.24 9.29 -42.58
N LYS A 382 7.59 10.45 -42.56
CA LYS A 382 6.16 10.60 -42.24
C LYS A 382 5.28 10.12 -43.40
N ASN A 383 5.80 10.23 -44.62
CA ASN A 383 5.13 9.79 -45.83
C ASN A 383 5.47 8.32 -46.11
N GLY A 384 4.81 7.43 -45.37
CA GLY A 384 4.75 5.99 -45.62
C GLY A 384 5.88 5.18 -44.99
N SER A 385 5.56 4.32 -44.03
CA SER A 385 6.43 3.22 -43.59
C SER A 385 5.58 1.97 -43.38
N THR A 386 5.37 1.19 -44.44
CA THR A 386 4.98 -0.22 -44.31
C THR A 386 6.05 -1.11 -44.92
N LEU A 387 7.18 -1.28 -44.24
CA LEU A 387 7.98 -2.49 -44.37
C LEU A 387 8.57 -2.92 -43.01
N PRO A 388 8.62 -4.24 -42.74
CA PRO A 388 9.01 -4.80 -41.45
C PRO A 388 10.53 -4.70 -41.21
N ALA A 389 10.87 -4.62 -39.93
CA ALA A 389 12.23 -4.52 -39.41
C ALA A 389 13.20 -5.52 -40.04
N VAL A 390 14.27 -5.02 -40.66
CA VAL A 390 15.41 -5.85 -41.05
C VAL A 390 16.29 -6.03 -39.83
N THR A 391 16.25 -7.23 -39.24
CA THR A 391 17.19 -7.69 -38.22
C THR A 391 18.63 -7.64 -38.76
N PRO A 392 19.61 -7.08 -38.04
CA PRO A 392 21.01 -7.16 -38.46
C PRO A 392 21.51 -8.61 -38.38
N THR A 393 22.04 -9.10 -39.49
CA THR A 393 22.71 -10.40 -39.63
C THR A 393 23.97 -10.43 -38.76
N PRO A 394 24.16 -11.43 -37.87
CA PRO A 394 25.43 -11.60 -37.17
C PRO A 394 26.49 -12.19 -38.13
N THR A 395 27.60 -11.46 -38.29
CA THR A 395 28.81 -11.94 -38.98
C THR A 395 29.45 -13.10 -38.20
N MET A 396 29.96 -14.06 -38.96
CA MET A 396 30.57 -15.31 -38.51
C MET A 396 31.88 -15.13 -37.71
N THR A 397 31.97 -15.91 -36.63
CA THR A 397 33.12 -16.70 -36.13
C THR A 397 34.46 -16.01 -35.81
N ALA A 398 34.79 -15.96 -34.52
CA ALA A 398 36.15 -16.17 -34.00
C ALA A 398 36.09 -17.05 -32.74
N ALA A 399 37.02 -18.01 -32.65
CA ALA A 399 37.07 -19.09 -31.66
C ALA A 399 37.27 -18.60 -30.20
N PRO A 400 36.85 -19.39 -29.19
CA PRO A 400 36.89 -18.96 -27.80
C PRO A 400 38.29 -19.08 -27.20
N ILE A 401 38.79 -17.98 -26.64
CA ILE A 401 39.86 -18.01 -25.63
C ILE A 401 39.16 -18.12 -24.27
N MET A 402 39.45 -19.20 -23.55
CA MET A 402 38.87 -19.50 -22.24
C MET A 402 39.35 -18.48 -21.19
N PRO A 403 38.46 -17.77 -20.49
CA PRO A 403 38.81 -17.04 -19.27
C PRO A 403 38.77 -17.97 -18.03
N PRO A 404 39.54 -17.67 -16.96
CA PRO A 404 39.53 -18.45 -15.73
C PRO A 404 38.18 -18.38 -15.00
N PRO A 405 37.84 -19.39 -14.17
CA PRO A 405 36.53 -19.52 -13.56
C PRO A 405 36.26 -18.41 -12.53
N GLN A 406 35.13 -17.71 -12.70
CA GLN A 406 34.58 -16.79 -11.70
C GLN A 406 33.52 -17.48 -10.82
N PRO A 407 33.39 -17.05 -9.55
CA PRO A 407 32.51 -17.67 -8.56
C PRO A 407 31.02 -17.50 -8.87
N VAL A 408 30.25 -18.49 -8.42
CA VAL A 408 28.82 -18.69 -8.63
C VAL A 408 27.99 -17.50 -8.13
N GLN A 409 27.28 -16.82 -9.04
CA GLN A 409 26.21 -15.87 -8.70
C GLN A 409 24.85 -16.56 -8.78
N SER A 410 24.04 -16.37 -7.73
CA SER A 410 22.66 -16.84 -7.66
C SER A 410 21.70 -15.84 -8.33
N VAL A 411 20.69 -16.38 -9.00
CA VAL A 411 19.72 -15.70 -9.87
C VAL A 411 18.62 -15.02 -9.04
N PRO A 412 18.23 -13.76 -9.31
CA PRO A 412 16.99 -13.18 -8.78
C PRO A 412 15.77 -13.59 -9.62
N PRO A 413 14.61 -13.90 -9.02
CA PRO A 413 13.39 -14.24 -9.76
C PRO A 413 12.70 -13.02 -10.39
N THR A 414 12.06 -13.31 -11.52
CA THR A 414 11.38 -12.44 -12.49
C THR A 414 10.13 -11.75 -11.93
N TYR A 415 9.99 -10.45 -12.18
CA TYR A 415 8.78 -9.66 -11.90
C TYR A 415 7.88 -9.59 -13.14
N ASN A 416 6.61 -9.97 -13.00
CA ASN A 416 5.59 -9.83 -14.05
C ASN A 416 4.54 -8.79 -13.58
N PRO A 417 4.32 -7.68 -14.30
CA PRO A 417 3.33 -6.67 -13.89
C PRO A 417 1.89 -7.10 -14.19
N PRO A 418 0.91 -6.73 -13.35
CA PRO A 418 -0.52 -7.02 -13.59
C PRO A 418 -1.18 -6.09 -14.62
N PRO A 419 -2.31 -6.50 -15.22
CA PRO A 419 -3.00 -5.78 -16.30
C PRO A 419 -3.71 -4.50 -15.82
N GLN A 420 -3.75 -3.49 -16.69
CA GLN A 420 -4.38 -2.19 -16.42
C GLN A 420 -5.92 -2.26 -16.40
N PRO A 421 -6.59 -1.54 -15.48
CA PRO A 421 -8.05 -1.48 -15.40
C PRO A 421 -8.68 -0.56 -16.46
N GLN A 422 -9.88 -0.96 -16.91
CA GLN A 422 -10.76 -0.27 -17.87
C GLN A 422 -11.34 1.05 -17.30
N PRO A 423 -11.77 2.01 -18.16
CA PRO A 423 -12.37 3.26 -17.71
C PRO A 423 -13.78 3.07 -17.14
N TYR A 424 -14.08 3.73 -16.01
CA TYR A 424 -15.41 3.70 -15.38
C TYR A 424 -16.39 4.67 -16.06
N PRO A 425 -17.70 4.36 -16.08
CA PRO A 425 -18.74 5.24 -16.59
C PRO A 425 -19.00 6.43 -15.64
N SER A 426 -19.42 7.55 -16.23
CA SER A 426 -19.73 8.84 -15.61
C SER A 426 -20.69 8.72 -14.42
N ALA A 427 -20.25 9.17 -13.24
CA ALA A 427 -21.11 9.32 -12.07
C ALA A 427 -21.97 10.59 -12.20
N THR A 428 -23.25 10.42 -11.93
CA THR A 428 -24.30 11.42 -11.80
C THR A 428 -23.98 12.49 -10.74
N ALA A 429 -24.39 13.72 -11.02
CA ALA A 429 -24.24 14.89 -10.17
C ALA A 429 -24.93 14.70 -8.81
N PHE A 430 -24.18 14.92 -7.72
CA PHE A 430 -24.72 15.10 -6.37
C PHE A 430 -24.13 16.36 -5.72
N ASN A 431 -25.03 17.31 -5.50
CA ASN A 431 -25.09 18.44 -4.57
C ASN A 431 -23.81 19.10 -4.00
N ALA A 432 -23.80 20.43 -4.17
CA ALA A 432 -22.87 21.36 -3.54
C ALA A 432 -22.93 21.29 -1.98
N PRO A 433 -21.79 21.49 -1.30
CA PRO A 433 -21.73 21.59 0.15
C PRO A 433 -22.36 22.91 0.67
N PRO A 434 -22.95 22.91 1.88
CA PRO A 434 -23.49 24.13 2.50
C PRO A 434 -22.38 25.14 2.84
N PRO A 435 -22.69 26.45 2.87
CA PRO A 435 -21.70 27.49 3.16
C PRO A 435 -21.18 27.40 4.60
N GLN A 436 -19.87 27.62 4.75
CA GLN A 436 -19.18 27.65 6.04
C GLN A 436 -19.70 28.80 6.93
N PRO A 437 -19.85 28.59 8.25
CA PRO A 437 -20.12 29.68 9.19
C PRO A 437 -18.92 30.64 9.30
N ALA A 438 -19.23 31.93 9.41
CA ALA A 438 -18.25 33.03 9.44
C ALA A 438 -17.26 32.91 10.61
N SER A 439 -16.01 33.28 10.33
CA SER A 439 -14.90 33.37 11.28
C SER A 439 -15.24 34.32 12.44
N PRO A 440 -14.92 33.98 13.70
CA PRO A 440 -15.03 34.92 14.81
C PRO A 440 -13.99 36.06 14.68
N PRO A 441 -14.27 37.27 15.20
CA PRO A 441 -13.40 38.42 15.08
C PRO A 441 -12.07 38.21 15.82
N ALA A 442 -11.00 38.77 15.23
CA ALA A 442 -9.66 38.76 15.78
C ALA A 442 -9.60 39.52 17.12
N TRP A 443 -8.94 38.92 18.11
CA TRP A 443 -8.66 39.58 19.39
C TRP A 443 -7.63 40.69 19.18
N GLU A 444 -8.05 41.95 19.36
CA GLU A 444 -7.13 43.08 19.46
C GLU A 444 -6.38 43.04 20.80
N PRO A 445 -5.04 43.21 20.80
CA PRO A 445 -4.28 43.33 22.04
C PRO A 445 -4.54 44.68 22.73
N PRO A 446 -4.57 44.72 24.07
CA PRO A 446 -4.82 45.96 24.81
C PRO A 446 -3.67 46.96 24.64
N THR A 447 -4.05 48.22 24.41
CA THR A 447 -3.15 49.37 24.31
C THR A 447 -2.44 49.64 25.65
N PRO A 448 -1.15 50.02 25.65
CA PRO A 448 -0.44 50.37 26.87
C PRO A 448 -0.95 51.70 27.45
N ALA A 449 -1.24 51.68 28.75
CA ALA A 449 -1.68 52.84 29.50
C ALA A 449 -0.62 53.96 29.48
N THR A 450 -1.05 55.15 29.06
CA THR A 450 -0.29 56.39 29.22
C THR A 450 -0.23 56.77 30.70
N SER A 451 0.97 56.81 31.26
CA SER A 451 1.25 57.48 32.51
C SER A 451 1.16 58.99 32.30
N SER A 452 0.40 59.68 33.15
CA SER A 452 0.46 61.13 33.29
C SER A 452 0.69 61.47 34.76
N PRO A 453 1.45 62.54 35.06
CA PRO A 453 2.05 62.76 36.37
C PRO A 453 1.18 63.66 37.25
N ALA A 454 1.11 63.33 38.54
CA ALA A 454 1.00 64.28 39.66
C ALA A 454 1.32 63.56 40.97
#